data_AF-A0A9W8TM32-F1
#
_entry.id   AF-A0A9W8TM32-F1
#
_cell.length_a   1.000
_cell.length_b   1.000
_cell.length_c   1.000
_cell.angle_alpha   90.00
_cell.angle_beta   90.00
_cell.angle_gamma   90.00
#
_symmetry.space_group_name_H-M   'P 1'
#
loop_
_entity.id
_entity.type
_entity.pdbx_description
1 polymer ?
#
loop_
_entity_poly.entity_id
_entity_poly.type
_entity_poly.pdbx_seq_one_letter_code
_entity_poly.pdbx_strand_id
1 'polypeptide(L)'
;MYLPPSCTRSFNLKCAATGWRQASGNILGLTLFLTPTPRLIVTPAYRRLFGADIRAAPLSVMAISESVPGIAVTVQCDKQPLPEFEDPDAHDHNDDAAAYPIETKYVECIDNAHFQICLVVDSSYDWSYRNHVLVAVISVDRQWVRGQIIKQRPEDNGYYKHRVNGKEVCNSLGTWSVRRFIFSAVKTSVCLSPNALSSLLTYLIVDEAKKERVEGDRKIANGLGTIHVDFFRATIRAPSTGHVTDANSGGFELAEKALKGKAISHGTSYGHCLPLLKNTDLNWTRYGAREAIPTPKFSKTDYLPEDNGPIVTFKFFYRSRDALKRELIIPRSPSRSPTIEDLTPAERDRLARERLNELREKRIKSDNSGSLIKREFNEVFDLTIDTPTPHPTKKSRLEDGKEIDVVDLTDD
;
A
#
# COMPACT_ATOMS: atom_id res chain seq x y z
N MET A 1 -42.00 -3.35 -24.68
CA MET A 1 -41.02 -2.60 -25.49
C MET A 1 -39.77 -3.45 -25.65
N TYR A 2 -39.25 -3.47 -26.87
CA TYR A 2 -38.39 -4.49 -27.45
C TYR A 2 -37.01 -4.64 -26.77
N LEU A 3 -36.65 -5.89 -26.45
CA LEU A 3 -35.28 -6.34 -26.24
C LEU A 3 -34.67 -6.74 -27.59
N PRO A 4 -33.42 -6.36 -27.91
CA PRO A 4 -32.75 -6.84 -29.12
C PRO A 4 -32.14 -8.25 -28.92
N PRO A 5 -32.01 -9.04 -30.00
CA PRO A 5 -31.73 -10.47 -29.94
C PRO A 5 -30.24 -10.81 -29.76
N SER A 6 -30.02 -11.84 -28.96
CA SER A 6 -28.77 -12.57 -28.79
C SER A 6 -28.31 -13.25 -30.09
N CYS A 7 -27.10 -12.93 -30.54
CA CYS A 7 -26.46 -13.55 -31.69
C CYS A 7 -25.71 -14.82 -31.25
N THR A 8 -26.36 -15.97 -31.29
CA THR A 8 -25.74 -17.29 -31.15
C THR A 8 -25.19 -17.76 -32.49
N ARG A 9 -23.85 -17.84 -32.62
CA ARG A 9 -23.20 -18.63 -33.68
C ARG A 9 -22.56 -19.87 -33.04
N SER A 10 -23.25 -20.99 -33.20
CA SER A 10 -22.76 -22.34 -32.95
C SER A 10 -21.80 -22.77 -34.06
N PHE A 11 -20.53 -22.98 -33.73
CA PHE A 11 -19.60 -23.73 -34.59
C PHE A 11 -19.49 -25.16 -34.07
N ASN A 12 -20.08 -26.09 -34.82
CA ASN A 12 -19.85 -27.53 -34.68
C ASN A 12 -18.51 -27.87 -35.31
N LEU A 13 -17.55 -28.35 -34.51
CA LEU A 13 -16.37 -29.05 -35.00
C LEU A 13 -16.45 -30.50 -34.55
N LYS A 14 -16.84 -31.35 -35.52
CA LYS A 14 -16.62 -32.80 -35.49
C LYS A 14 -15.11 -33.03 -35.60
N CYS A 15 -14.49 -33.64 -34.60
CA CYS A 15 -13.18 -34.26 -34.75
C CYS A 15 -13.33 -35.78 -34.73
N ALA A 16 -12.83 -36.38 -35.80
CA ALA A 16 -12.88 -37.78 -36.13
C ALA A 16 -12.03 -38.63 -35.17
N ALA A 17 -12.55 -39.82 -34.88
CA ALA A 17 -11.84 -40.91 -34.27
C ALA A 17 -10.92 -41.58 -35.32
N THR A 18 -9.66 -41.81 -34.95
CA THR A 18 -8.81 -42.82 -35.58
C THR A 18 -8.00 -43.52 -34.50
N GLY A 19 -8.32 -44.80 -34.31
CA GLY A 19 -7.66 -45.66 -33.34
C GLY A 19 -6.28 -46.10 -33.77
N TRP A 20 -5.41 -46.35 -32.80
CA TRP A 20 -4.17 -47.09 -32.99
C TRP A 20 -3.98 -48.11 -31.87
N ARG A 21 -3.32 -49.19 -32.26
CA ARG A 21 -3.39 -50.56 -31.74
C ARG A 21 -2.64 -50.79 -30.44
N GLN A 22 -3.16 -51.78 -29.75
CA GLN A 22 -2.59 -52.58 -28.68
C GLN A 22 -1.28 -53.27 -29.13
N ALA A 23 -0.22 -53.18 -28.32
CA ALA A 23 0.92 -54.08 -28.38
C ALA A 23 1.43 -54.35 -26.96
N SER A 24 1.14 -55.56 -26.49
CA SER A 24 1.70 -56.23 -25.32
C SER A 24 3.18 -56.60 -25.56
N GLY A 25 4.02 -56.47 -24.53
CA GLY A 25 5.42 -56.90 -24.62
C GLY A 25 6.19 -56.86 -23.30
N ASN A 26 6.09 -57.96 -22.57
CA ASN A 26 7.11 -58.63 -21.73
C ASN A 26 7.95 -57.86 -20.70
N ILE A 27 7.70 -58.28 -19.47
CA ILE A 27 8.53 -58.32 -18.27
C ILE A 27 9.84 -59.06 -18.55
N LEU A 28 10.98 -58.45 -18.23
CA LEU A 28 12.21 -59.16 -17.85
C LEU A 28 12.99 -58.29 -16.84
N GLY A 29 13.48 -58.97 -15.79
CA GLY A 29 13.94 -58.38 -14.55
C GLY A 29 15.23 -57.55 -14.65
N LEU A 30 15.34 -56.57 -13.76
CA LEU A 30 16.58 -55.86 -13.49
C LEU A 30 17.01 -56.12 -12.04
N THR A 31 18.12 -56.84 -11.94
CA THR A 31 18.82 -57.24 -10.72
C THR A 31 19.38 -56.01 -9.99
N LEU A 32 19.07 -55.90 -8.70
CA LEU A 32 19.69 -54.94 -7.77
C LEU A 32 21.18 -55.29 -7.56
N PHE A 33 22.08 -54.40 -8.00
CA PHE A 33 23.45 -54.35 -7.50
C PHE A 33 23.58 -53.20 -6.52
N LEU A 34 23.70 -53.56 -5.24
CA LEU A 34 24.14 -52.68 -4.16
C LEU A 34 25.64 -52.41 -4.34
N THR A 35 26.02 -51.16 -4.57
CA THR A 35 27.41 -50.70 -4.45
C THR A 35 27.56 -49.82 -3.20
N PRO A 36 28.65 -49.96 -2.44
CA PRO A 36 28.83 -49.28 -1.17
C PRO A 36 29.29 -47.83 -1.36
N THR A 37 28.72 -46.95 -0.55
CA THR A 37 29.09 -45.53 -0.42
C THR A 37 30.51 -45.37 0.15
N PRO A 38 31.35 -44.48 -0.40
CA PRO A 38 32.61 -44.13 0.23
C PRO A 38 32.38 -43.11 1.36
N ARG A 39 32.85 -43.47 2.56
CA ARG A 39 32.96 -42.58 3.72
C ARG A 39 33.98 -41.47 3.42
N LEU A 40 33.51 -40.22 3.36
CA LEU A 40 34.38 -39.03 3.36
C LEU A 40 34.79 -38.72 4.79
N ILE A 41 36.08 -38.93 5.06
CA ILE A 41 36.78 -38.50 6.26
C ILE A 41 37.09 -37.00 6.08
N VAL A 42 36.49 -36.13 6.90
CA VAL A 42 36.80 -34.71 6.95
C VAL A 42 37.82 -34.47 8.06
N THR A 43 39.03 -34.08 7.70
CA THR A 43 40.05 -33.58 8.64
C THR A 43 39.90 -32.07 8.86
N PRO A 44 40.17 -31.54 10.07
CA PRO A 44 39.99 -30.13 10.38
C PRO A 44 41.30 -29.36 10.25
N ALA A 45 41.49 -28.65 9.13
CA ALA A 45 42.51 -27.62 9.04
C ALA A 45 42.12 -26.61 7.96
N TYR A 46 41.62 -25.45 8.36
CA TYR A 46 42.01 -24.13 7.83
C TYR A 46 41.17 -23.06 8.56
N ARG A 47 41.76 -22.51 9.62
CA ARG A 47 41.27 -21.34 10.35
C ARG A 47 42.22 -20.19 10.04
N ARG A 48 41.66 -19.02 9.75
CA ARG A 48 42.27 -17.69 9.50
C ARG A 48 42.58 -17.41 8.04
N LEU A 49 41.75 -16.56 7.44
CA LEU A 49 42.04 -15.15 7.15
C LEU A 49 41.01 -14.68 6.12
N PHE A 50 39.87 -14.16 6.58
CA PHE A 50 39.11 -13.10 5.90
C PHE A 50 38.06 -12.61 6.90
N GLY A 51 38.37 -11.50 7.55
CA GLY A 51 37.36 -10.66 8.17
C GLY A 51 36.65 -9.92 7.04
N ALA A 52 35.38 -10.24 6.84
CA ALA A 52 34.49 -9.48 6.00
C ALA A 52 33.08 -9.57 6.59
N ASP A 53 32.53 -8.39 6.85
CA ASP A 53 31.17 -8.07 7.25
C ASP A 53 30.15 -9.19 7.20
N ILE A 54 29.62 -9.51 8.38
CA ILE A 54 28.31 -10.15 8.54
C ILE A 54 27.27 -9.12 8.08
N ARG A 55 27.02 -9.04 6.77
CA ARG A 55 25.72 -8.57 6.28
C ARG A 55 24.71 -9.61 6.74
N ALA A 56 24.03 -9.31 7.84
CA ALA A 56 22.79 -9.99 8.20
C ALA A 56 21.89 -9.96 6.96
N ALA A 57 21.66 -11.13 6.36
CA ALA A 57 20.60 -11.28 5.39
C ALA A 57 19.31 -10.81 6.07
N PRO A 58 18.47 -9.98 5.43
CA PRO A 58 17.18 -9.63 6.01
C PRO A 58 16.45 -10.95 6.24
N LEU A 59 16.08 -11.21 7.49
CA LEU A 59 15.20 -12.30 7.85
C LEU A 59 14.01 -12.21 6.90
N SER A 60 13.69 -13.31 6.23
CA SER A 60 12.51 -13.43 5.37
C SER A 60 11.29 -13.31 6.28
N VAL A 61 10.90 -12.08 6.62
CA VAL A 61 9.72 -11.83 7.42
C VAL A 61 8.52 -12.05 6.50
N MET A 62 7.61 -12.92 6.93
CA MET A 62 6.31 -13.08 6.33
C MET A 62 5.30 -12.51 7.31
N ALA A 63 4.37 -11.68 6.84
CA ALA A 63 3.24 -11.29 7.66
C ALA A 63 2.38 -12.54 7.92
N ILE A 64 2.45 -13.06 9.13
CA ILE A 64 1.69 -14.21 9.63
C ILE A 64 0.61 -13.64 10.56
N SER A 65 -0.62 -14.14 10.43
CA SER A 65 -1.67 -13.78 11.36
C SER A 65 -1.52 -14.55 12.66
N GLU A 66 -1.44 -13.83 13.79
CA GLU A 66 -1.43 -14.47 15.12
C GLU A 66 -2.83 -14.95 15.52
N SER A 67 -3.87 -14.23 15.06
CA SER A 67 -5.28 -14.51 15.34
C SER A 67 -5.85 -15.66 14.50
N VAL A 68 -5.32 -15.87 13.28
CA VAL A 68 -5.69 -16.97 12.40
C VAL A 68 -4.42 -17.73 11.99
N PRO A 69 -3.95 -18.67 12.83
CA PRO A 69 -2.73 -19.42 12.57
C PRO A 69 -2.75 -20.14 11.22
N GLY A 70 -1.57 -20.20 10.60
CA GLY A 70 -1.37 -20.90 9.33
C GLY A 70 -1.77 -20.11 8.10
N ILE A 71 -2.20 -18.84 8.21
CA ILE A 71 -2.36 -17.93 7.07
C ILE A 71 -1.24 -16.90 7.08
N ALA A 72 -0.57 -16.73 5.93
CA ALA A 72 0.44 -15.70 5.75
C ALA A 72 0.38 -15.06 4.36
N VAL A 73 0.75 -13.78 4.31
CA VAL A 73 0.86 -13.01 3.07
C VAL A 73 2.23 -12.33 3.02
N THR A 74 2.84 -12.31 1.85
CA THR A 74 4.07 -11.53 1.60
C THR A 74 3.96 -10.74 0.31
N VAL A 75 4.59 -9.56 0.30
CA VAL A 75 4.82 -8.80 -0.93
C VAL A 75 6.26 -9.06 -1.38
N GLN A 76 6.45 -9.41 -2.64
CA GLN A 76 7.76 -9.81 -3.17
C GLN A 76 8.11 -9.00 -4.41
N CYS A 77 9.37 -8.56 -4.51
CA CYS A 77 9.97 -8.00 -5.71
C CYS A 77 11.03 -8.98 -6.24
N ASP A 78 11.02 -9.27 -7.54
CA ASP A 78 11.96 -10.25 -8.14
C ASP A 78 12.04 -11.60 -7.41
N LYS A 79 10.90 -12.07 -6.89
CA LYS A 79 10.74 -13.31 -6.08
C LYS A 79 11.41 -13.26 -4.69
N GLN A 80 11.91 -12.12 -4.26
CA GLN A 80 12.42 -11.90 -2.91
C GLN A 80 11.37 -11.15 -2.07
N PRO A 81 11.09 -11.57 -0.83
CA PRO A 81 10.26 -10.80 0.10
C PRO A 81 10.81 -9.38 0.28
N LEU A 82 9.92 -8.40 0.22
CA LEU A 82 10.27 -7.02 0.59
C LEU A 82 10.44 -6.93 2.11
N PRO A 83 11.33 -6.05 2.59
CA PRO A 83 11.41 -5.74 4.01
C PRO A 83 10.07 -5.22 4.53
N GLU A 84 9.54 -5.89 5.54
CA GLU A 84 8.33 -5.50 6.26
C GLU A 84 8.72 -4.69 7.51
N PHE A 85 7.99 -3.60 7.76
CA PHE A 85 8.19 -2.72 8.90
C PHE A 85 6.88 -2.59 9.67
N GLU A 86 6.98 -2.61 11.00
CA GLU A 86 5.88 -2.25 11.89
C GLU A 86 5.76 -0.74 12.01
N ASP A 87 4.55 -0.25 12.26
CA ASP A 87 4.34 1.12 12.68
C ASP A 87 4.59 1.22 14.20
N PRO A 88 5.61 1.98 14.64
CA PRO A 88 5.89 2.16 16.07
C PRO A 88 4.72 2.81 16.82
N ASP A 89 3.87 3.56 16.11
CA ASP A 89 2.73 4.28 16.67
C ASP A 89 1.40 3.55 16.38
N ALA A 90 1.44 2.27 15.95
CA ALA A 90 0.25 1.46 15.62
C ALA A 90 -0.78 1.39 16.75
N HIS A 91 -0.36 1.54 18.01
CA HIS A 91 -1.26 1.50 19.17
C HIS A 91 -2.29 2.64 19.19
N ASP A 92 -2.06 3.74 18.46
CA ASP A 92 -2.97 4.89 18.39
C ASP A 92 -3.91 4.85 17.17
N HIS A 93 -3.77 3.83 16.31
CA HIS A 93 -4.51 3.71 15.04
C HIS A 93 -5.25 2.39 14.88
N ASN A 94 -5.35 1.59 15.93
CA ASN A 94 -6.32 0.51 15.92
C ASN A 94 -7.70 1.12 15.71
N ASP A 95 -8.28 0.82 14.55
CA ASP A 95 -9.73 0.83 14.39
C ASP A 95 -10.27 -0.23 15.35
N ASP A 96 -10.35 0.07 16.66
CA ASP A 96 -10.93 -0.78 17.72
C ASP A 96 -12.40 -1.16 17.42
N ALA A 97 -12.96 -0.60 16.34
CA ALA A 97 -14.27 -0.90 15.78
C ALA A 97 -14.29 -2.07 14.77
N ALA A 98 -13.13 -2.59 14.32
CA ALA A 98 -13.11 -3.69 13.37
C ALA A 98 -13.53 -5.00 14.07
N ALA A 99 -14.58 -5.66 13.55
CA ALA A 99 -15.09 -6.92 14.09
C ALA A 99 -14.17 -8.13 13.86
N TYR A 100 -13.02 -7.92 13.21
CA TYR A 100 -12.09 -8.95 12.77
C TYR A 100 -10.65 -8.44 12.82
N PRO A 101 -9.65 -9.34 12.91
CA PRO A 101 -8.25 -8.96 13.02
C PRO A 101 -7.70 -8.36 11.72
N ILE A 102 -6.93 -7.28 11.86
CA ILE A 102 -6.26 -6.58 10.75
C ILE A 102 -4.76 -6.52 11.04
N GLU A 103 -3.97 -7.18 10.19
CA GLU A 103 -2.51 -7.15 10.23
C GLU A 103 -1.99 -6.05 9.31
N THR A 104 -1.43 -4.98 9.88
CA THR A 104 -0.91 -3.85 9.10
C THR A 104 0.61 -3.89 9.05
N LYS A 105 1.19 -3.78 7.86
CA LYS A 105 2.65 -3.72 7.64
C LYS A 105 3.00 -2.64 6.63
N TYR A 106 4.20 -2.09 6.74
CA TYR A 106 4.79 -1.21 5.74
C TYR A 106 5.84 -1.94 4.94
N VAL A 107 5.93 -1.70 3.63
CA VAL A 107 6.96 -2.27 2.77
C VAL A 107 7.67 -1.19 1.95
N GLU A 108 8.99 -1.33 1.83
CA GLU A 108 9.80 -0.45 0.97
C GLU A 108 9.57 -0.81 -0.50
N CYS A 109 9.06 0.12 -1.29
CA CYS A 109 8.88 -0.05 -2.73
C CYS A 109 9.99 0.66 -3.52
N ILE A 110 10.33 0.08 -4.67
CA ILE A 110 11.33 0.58 -5.60
C ILE A 110 10.62 1.02 -6.88
N ASP A 111 10.94 2.22 -7.36
CA ASP A 111 10.38 2.80 -8.58
C ASP A 111 10.51 1.85 -9.78
N ASN A 112 9.39 1.66 -10.49
CA ASN A 112 9.24 0.81 -11.67
C ASN A 112 9.58 -0.66 -11.44
N ALA A 113 9.68 -1.11 -10.19
CA ALA A 113 9.93 -2.50 -9.88
C ALA A 113 8.63 -3.32 -9.96
N HIS A 114 8.76 -4.55 -10.47
CA HIS A 114 7.66 -5.50 -10.50
C HIS A 114 7.48 -6.15 -9.14
N PHE A 115 6.24 -6.23 -8.69
CA PHE A 115 5.92 -6.95 -7.47
C PHE A 115 4.86 -8.01 -7.67
N GLN A 116 4.81 -8.95 -6.74
CA GLN A 116 3.81 -10.00 -6.64
C GLN A 116 3.38 -10.18 -5.20
N ILE A 117 2.14 -10.60 -5.01
CA ILE A 117 1.57 -10.93 -3.70
C ILE A 117 1.60 -12.45 -3.58
N CYS A 118 2.25 -12.97 -2.53
CA CYS A 118 2.34 -14.40 -2.29
C CYS A 118 1.47 -14.76 -1.09
N LEU A 119 0.48 -15.62 -1.34
CA LEU A 119 -0.39 -16.19 -0.33
C LEU A 119 0.17 -17.53 0.11
N VAL A 120 0.19 -17.78 1.41
CA VAL A 120 0.56 -19.07 2.00
C VAL A 120 -0.52 -19.47 2.99
N VAL A 121 -0.98 -20.71 2.88
CA VAL A 121 -1.77 -21.36 3.93
C VAL A 121 -1.03 -22.63 4.28
N ASP A 122 -0.61 -22.83 5.52
CA ASP A 122 0.13 -24.02 5.94
C ASP A 122 -0.75 -25.03 6.69
N SER A 123 -0.13 -26.13 7.10
CA SER A 123 -0.79 -27.25 7.78
C SER A 123 -1.36 -26.90 9.17
N SER A 124 -0.97 -25.76 9.76
CA SER A 124 -1.47 -25.30 11.06
C SER A 124 -2.83 -24.60 10.97
N TYR A 125 -3.29 -24.23 9.78
CA TYR A 125 -4.63 -23.68 9.59
C TYR A 125 -5.70 -24.76 9.81
N ASP A 126 -6.69 -24.46 10.67
CA ASP A 126 -7.75 -25.41 11.01
C ASP A 126 -8.87 -25.45 9.95
N TRP A 127 -8.84 -26.52 9.15
CA TRP A 127 -9.85 -26.80 8.14
C TRP A 127 -11.10 -27.52 8.68
N SER A 128 -11.15 -27.89 9.97
CA SER A 128 -12.21 -28.75 10.53
C SER A 128 -13.61 -28.09 10.52
N TYR A 129 -13.67 -26.77 10.41
CA TYR A 129 -14.92 -26.02 10.46
C TYR A 129 -15.74 -26.15 9.16
N ARG A 130 -16.91 -26.80 9.22
CA ARG A 130 -17.97 -26.81 8.18
C ARG A 130 -17.53 -27.14 6.74
N ASN A 131 -16.43 -27.87 6.54
CA ASN A 131 -15.88 -28.19 5.20
C ASN A 131 -15.76 -26.94 4.30
N HIS A 132 -15.36 -25.82 4.89
CA HIS A 132 -15.27 -24.55 4.19
C HIS A 132 -14.08 -24.51 3.23
N VAL A 133 -14.08 -23.50 2.36
CA VAL A 133 -12.92 -23.07 1.59
C VAL A 133 -12.50 -21.68 2.04
N LEU A 134 -11.22 -21.35 1.86
CA LEU A 134 -10.74 -19.99 2.03
C LEU A 134 -10.86 -19.23 0.71
N VAL A 135 -11.31 -17.98 0.78
CA VAL A 135 -11.36 -17.06 -0.35
C VAL A 135 -10.50 -15.85 0.00
N ALA A 136 -9.36 -15.71 -0.66
CA ALA A 136 -8.50 -14.55 -0.54
C ALA A 136 -8.92 -13.50 -1.58
N VAL A 137 -9.51 -12.40 -1.13
CA VAL A 137 -9.89 -11.25 -1.96
C VAL A 137 -8.75 -10.24 -1.94
N ILE A 138 -8.12 -10.04 -3.09
CA ILE A 138 -6.96 -9.17 -3.24
C ILE A 138 -7.38 -7.87 -3.93
N SER A 139 -7.10 -6.77 -3.25
CA SER A 139 -7.26 -5.42 -3.78
C SER A 139 -5.95 -4.65 -3.72
N VAL A 140 -5.64 -3.89 -4.76
CA VAL A 140 -4.46 -3.02 -4.82
C VAL A 140 -4.94 -1.63 -5.19
N ASP A 141 -4.56 -0.63 -4.40
CA ASP A 141 -5.02 0.75 -4.52
C ASP A 141 -6.55 0.90 -4.57
N ARG A 142 -7.26 0.18 -3.70
CA ARG A 142 -8.74 0.04 -3.66
C ARG A 142 -9.36 -0.58 -4.92
N GLN A 143 -8.56 -1.02 -5.88
CA GLN A 143 -9.07 -1.75 -7.03
C GLN A 143 -9.03 -3.24 -6.76
N TRP A 144 -10.18 -3.90 -6.92
CA TRP A 144 -10.22 -5.36 -6.91
C TRP A 144 -9.36 -5.91 -8.05
N VAL A 145 -8.48 -6.87 -7.70
CA VAL A 145 -7.59 -7.55 -8.64
C VAL A 145 -8.05 -8.98 -8.88
N ARG A 146 -8.21 -9.76 -7.80
CA ARG A 146 -8.44 -11.20 -7.88
C ARG A 146 -9.11 -11.73 -6.62
N GLY A 147 -10.00 -12.70 -6.79
CA GLY A 147 -10.43 -13.60 -5.72
C GLY A 147 -9.80 -14.98 -5.92
N GLN A 148 -9.06 -15.48 -4.94
CA GLN A 148 -8.41 -16.79 -4.99
C GLN A 148 -9.08 -17.77 -4.04
N ILE A 149 -9.64 -18.84 -4.59
CA ILE A 149 -10.20 -19.94 -3.80
C ILE A 149 -9.07 -20.90 -3.41
N ILE A 150 -8.99 -21.22 -2.13
CA ILE A 150 -8.02 -22.10 -1.51
C ILE A 150 -8.80 -23.20 -0.80
N LYS A 151 -8.49 -24.46 -1.13
CA LYS A 151 -9.15 -25.62 -0.53
C LYS A 151 -8.10 -26.48 0.16
N GLN A 152 -8.48 -27.15 1.22
CA GLN A 152 -7.69 -28.26 1.74
C GLN A 152 -7.57 -29.33 0.65
N ARG A 153 -6.33 -29.76 0.39
CA ARG A 153 -6.04 -30.89 -0.48
C ARG A 153 -5.31 -31.94 0.35
N PRO A 154 -5.79 -33.19 0.40
CA PRO A 154 -5.13 -34.26 1.13
C PRO A 154 -3.68 -34.46 0.69
N GLU A 155 -3.39 -34.25 -0.60
CA GLU A 155 -2.07 -34.47 -1.20
C GLU A 155 -1.03 -33.45 -0.76
N ASP A 156 -1.46 -32.24 -0.39
CA ASP A 156 -0.56 -31.12 -0.10
C ASP A 156 -0.23 -31.01 1.41
N ASN A 157 -0.64 -31.99 2.22
CA ASN A 157 -0.52 -31.95 3.69
C ASN A 157 -1.07 -30.65 4.31
N GLY A 158 -2.10 -30.06 3.68
CA GLY A 158 -2.66 -28.77 4.08
C GLY A 158 -1.84 -27.53 3.68
N TYR A 159 -0.69 -27.68 3.02
CA TYR A 159 0.14 -26.57 2.57
C TYR A 159 -0.27 -26.06 1.18
N TYR A 160 -0.49 -24.76 1.06
CA TYR A 160 -0.87 -24.08 -0.17
C TYR A 160 -0.01 -22.83 -0.34
N LYS A 161 0.51 -22.62 -1.55
CA LYS A 161 1.24 -21.41 -1.92
C LYS A 161 0.80 -20.92 -3.28
N HIS A 162 0.38 -19.67 -3.36
CA HIS A 162 -0.05 -19.04 -4.60
C HIS A 162 0.57 -17.66 -4.78
N ARG A 163 0.90 -17.30 -6.01
CA ARG A 163 1.51 -16.02 -6.37
C ARG A 163 0.60 -15.28 -7.33
N VAL A 164 0.27 -14.05 -6.97
CA VAL A 164 -0.50 -13.13 -7.80
C VAL A 164 0.43 -12.03 -8.26
N ASN A 165 0.82 -12.10 -9.53
CA ASN A 165 1.81 -11.21 -10.14
C ASN A 165 1.19 -10.04 -10.92
N GLY A 166 -0.14 -9.96 -10.98
CA GLY A 166 -0.82 -8.93 -11.75
C GLY A 166 -2.34 -9.11 -11.81
N LYS A 167 -2.97 -8.26 -12.61
CA LYS A 167 -4.41 -8.26 -12.88
C LYS A 167 -4.72 -8.98 -14.19
N GLU A 168 -5.65 -9.92 -14.14
CA GLU A 168 -6.18 -10.60 -15.31
C GLU A 168 -7.08 -9.65 -16.10
N VAL A 169 -6.86 -9.55 -17.41
CA VAL A 169 -7.62 -8.68 -18.31
C VAL A 169 -7.99 -9.46 -19.56
N CYS A 170 -9.28 -9.44 -19.90
CA CYS A 170 -9.80 -9.93 -21.16
C CYS A 170 -9.86 -8.78 -22.16
N ASN A 171 -9.30 -8.96 -23.36
CA ASN A 171 -9.41 -7.95 -24.42
C ASN A 171 -10.74 -8.08 -25.20
N SER A 172 -11.00 -7.13 -26.10
CA SER A 172 -12.19 -7.16 -26.98
C SER A 172 -12.28 -8.38 -27.89
N LEU A 173 -11.17 -9.10 -28.09
CA LEU A 173 -11.10 -10.34 -28.88
C LEU A 173 -11.32 -11.60 -28.01
N GLY A 174 -11.65 -11.45 -26.72
CA GLY A 174 -11.86 -12.58 -25.80
C GLY A 174 -10.56 -13.27 -25.35
N THR A 175 -9.40 -12.70 -25.69
CA THR A 175 -8.10 -13.24 -25.27
C THR A 175 -7.73 -12.71 -23.90
N TRP A 176 -7.30 -13.62 -23.03
CA TRP A 176 -6.93 -13.30 -21.67
C TRP A 176 -5.43 -13.05 -21.53
N SER A 177 -5.10 -12.07 -20.71
CA SER A 177 -3.73 -11.72 -20.39
C SER A 177 -3.58 -11.26 -18.96
N VAL A 178 -2.41 -11.45 -18.37
CA VAL A 178 -2.07 -10.84 -17.08
C VAL A 178 -1.26 -9.57 -17.31
N ARG A 179 -1.70 -8.46 -16.72
CA ARG A 179 -0.90 -7.23 -16.63
C ARG A 179 -0.21 -7.20 -15.28
N ARG A 180 1.12 -7.30 -15.29
CA ARG A 180 1.92 -7.36 -14.07
C ARG A 180 1.84 -6.06 -13.27
N PHE A 181 1.89 -6.18 -11.96
CA PHE A 181 1.98 -5.01 -11.09
C PHE A 181 3.36 -4.36 -11.21
N ILE A 182 3.36 -3.03 -11.15
CA ILE A 182 4.57 -2.20 -11.15
C ILE A 182 4.35 -1.09 -10.13
N PHE A 183 5.31 -0.90 -9.24
CA PHE A 183 5.32 0.29 -8.39
C PHE A 183 5.63 1.51 -9.25
N SER A 184 4.78 2.52 -9.21
CA SER A 184 4.92 3.72 -10.03
C SER A 184 4.86 4.97 -9.18
N ALA A 185 5.85 5.83 -9.35
CA ALA A 185 5.95 7.08 -8.62
C ALA A 185 4.72 7.97 -8.89
N VAL A 186 4.17 8.54 -7.82
CA VAL A 186 3.09 9.51 -7.90
C VAL A 186 3.68 10.86 -8.30
N LYS A 187 3.16 11.45 -9.38
CA LYS A 187 3.56 12.77 -9.84
C LYS A 187 2.62 13.81 -9.25
N THR A 188 3.19 14.83 -8.62
CA THR A 188 2.44 15.98 -8.15
C THR A 188 2.37 17.02 -9.26
N SER A 189 1.16 17.37 -9.67
CA SER A 189 0.93 18.53 -10.52
C SER A 189 0.61 19.73 -9.65
N VAL A 190 1.27 20.85 -9.89
CA VAL A 190 0.81 22.15 -9.38
C VAL A 190 -0.41 22.52 -10.19
N CYS A 191 -1.52 22.86 -9.53
CA CYS A 191 -2.80 23.18 -10.18
C CYS A 191 -2.78 24.56 -10.88
N LEU A 192 -1.81 24.80 -11.77
CA LEU A 192 -1.75 25.98 -12.63
C LEU A 192 -2.54 25.66 -13.90
N SER A 193 -3.69 26.30 -14.07
CA SER A 193 -4.47 26.20 -15.31
C SER A 193 -3.71 26.93 -16.43
N PRO A 194 -3.43 26.28 -17.58
CA PRO A 194 -2.74 26.91 -18.71
C PRO A 194 -3.47 28.10 -19.33
N ASN A 195 -4.76 28.30 -19.03
CA ASN A 195 -5.63 29.26 -19.72
C ASN A 195 -5.95 30.52 -18.89
N ALA A 196 -5.12 30.88 -17.90
CA ALA A 196 -5.36 32.00 -16.98
C ALA A 196 -5.12 33.40 -17.57
N LEU A 197 -5.54 33.65 -18.83
CA LEU A 197 -5.37 34.94 -19.52
C LEU A 197 -6.67 35.74 -19.75
N SER A 198 -7.74 35.50 -18.98
CA SER A 198 -8.92 36.39 -18.99
C SER A 198 -9.44 36.60 -17.56
N SER A 199 -9.29 37.82 -17.04
CA SER A 199 -8.91 38.08 -15.64
C SER A 199 -10.01 38.66 -14.73
N LEU A 200 -11.28 38.22 -14.81
CA LEU A 200 -12.24 38.59 -13.73
C LEU A 200 -13.39 37.61 -13.52
N LEU A 201 -14.01 37.06 -14.57
CA LEU A 201 -15.02 36.00 -14.44
C LEU A 201 -14.43 34.62 -14.11
N THR A 202 -13.14 34.43 -14.40
CA THR A 202 -12.40 33.19 -14.22
C THR A 202 -12.08 32.92 -12.76
N TYR A 203 -12.04 33.92 -11.87
CA TYR A 203 -11.58 33.74 -10.49
C TYR A 203 -12.52 32.85 -9.65
N LEU A 204 -13.84 32.99 -9.83
CA LEU A 204 -14.83 32.19 -9.09
C LEU A 204 -14.99 30.76 -9.64
N ILE A 205 -15.02 30.60 -10.97
CA ILE A 205 -15.16 29.29 -11.63
C ILE A 205 -13.89 28.45 -11.44
N VAL A 206 -12.72 29.09 -11.43
CA VAL A 206 -11.44 28.39 -11.22
C VAL A 206 -11.31 27.87 -9.79
N ASP A 207 -11.85 28.55 -8.78
CA ASP A 207 -11.75 28.08 -7.41
C ASP A 207 -12.65 26.87 -7.14
N GLU A 208 -13.86 26.81 -7.71
CA GLU A 208 -14.72 25.63 -7.62
C GLU A 208 -14.16 24.43 -8.40
N ALA A 209 -13.70 24.64 -9.64
CA ALA A 209 -13.07 23.57 -10.44
C ALA A 209 -11.77 23.05 -9.80
N LYS A 210 -11.01 23.91 -9.12
CA LYS A 210 -9.85 23.49 -8.31
C LYS A 210 -10.26 22.70 -7.08
N LYS A 211 -11.34 23.10 -6.40
CA LYS A 211 -11.82 22.41 -5.20
C LYS A 211 -12.34 21.01 -5.52
N GLU A 212 -13.13 20.85 -6.58
CA GLU A 212 -13.64 19.55 -7.02
C GLU A 212 -12.50 18.62 -7.43
N ARG A 213 -11.52 19.12 -8.20
CA ARG A 213 -10.33 18.33 -8.55
C ARG A 213 -9.54 17.90 -7.32
N VAL A 214 -9.27 18.82 -6.40
CA VAL A 214 -8.52 18.49 -5.16
C VAL A 214 -9.27 17.46 -4.33
N GLU A 215 -10.59 17.54 -4.26
CA GLU A 215 -11.41 16.57 -3.53
C GLU A 215 -11.43 15.19 -4.22
N GLY A 216 -11.54 15.16 -5.55
CA GLY A 216 -11.42 13.93 -6.34
C GLY A 216 -10.05 13.28 -6.15
N ASP A 217 -8.98 14.06 -6.28
CA ASP A 217 -7.60 13.61 -6.07
C ASP A 217 -7.38 13.14 -4.64
N ARG A 218 -8.02 13.77 -3.64
CA ARG A 218 -7.95 13.35 -2.23
C ARG A 218 -8.61 12.00 -2.01
N LYS A 219 -9.74 11.73 -2.67
CA LYS A 219 -10.39 10.41 -2.65
C LYS A 219 -9.52 9.33 -3.29
N ILE A 220 -8.87 9.65 -4.41
CA ILE A 220 -7.93 8.73 -5.07
C ILE A 220 -6.71 8.48 -4.19
N ALA A 221 -6.09 9.54 -3.65
CA ALA A 221 -4.93 9.47 -2.77
C ALA A 221 -5.19 8.59 -1.53
N ASN A 222 -6.40 8.65 -0.96
CA ASN A 222 -6.76 7.81 0.19
C ASN A 222 -6.73 6.30 -0.08
N GLY A 223 -6.71 5.87 -1.35
CA GLY A 223 -6.53 4.47 -1.73
C GLY A 223 -5.15 4.10 -2.19
N LEU A 224 -4.36 5.06 -2.67
CA LEU A 224 -3.06 4.78 -3.24
C LEU A 224 -2.05 4.29 -2.21
N GLY A 225 -1.13 3.47 -2.69
CA GLY A 225 -0.06 2.95 -1.86
C GLY A 225 -0.53 1.86 -0.89
N THR A 226 -1.61 1.14 -1.22
CA THR A 226 -2.16 0.09 -0.35
C THR A 226 -2.38 -1.22 -1.08
N ILE A 227 -2.08 -2.33 -0.41
CA ILE A 227 -2.44 -3.69 -0.80
C ILE A 227 -3.28 -4.27 0.32
N HIS A 228 -4.47 -4.74 -0.01
CA HIS A 228 -5.39 -5.40 0.91
C HIS A 228 -5.58 -6.86 0.48
N VAL A 229 -5.47 -7.77 1.43
CA VAL A 229 -5.78 -9.19 1.24
C VAL A 229 -6.73 -9.62 2.35
N ASP A 230 -7.99 -9.78 2.00
CA ASP A 230 -9.06 -10.19 2.91
C ASP A 230 -9.30 -11.68 2.75
N PHE A 231 -9.23 -12.45 3.83
CA PHE A 231 -9.54 -13.88 3.83
C PHE A 231 -10.95 -14.11 4.37
N PHE A 232 -11.77 -14.82 3.61
CA PHE A 232 -13.12 -15.22 4.02
C PHE A 232 -13.22 -16.75 4.06
N ARG A 233 -13.99 -17.28 5.00
CA ARG A 233 -14.49 -18.66 4.88
C ARG A 233 -15.74 -18.67 4.01
N ALA A 234 -15.83 -19.63 3.09
CA ALA A 234 -16.92 -19.71 2.15
C ALA A 234 -17.29 -21.15 1.78
N THR A 235 -18.48 -21.32 1.21
CA THR A 235 -18.88 -22.53 0.49
C THR A 235 -18.92 -22.28 -1.01
N ILE A 236 -18.55 -23.27 -1.82
CA ILE A 236 -18.56 -23.16 -3.28
C ILE A 236 -19.92 -23.63 -3.81
N ARG A 237 -20.60 -22.79 -4.60
CA ARG A 237 -21.87 -23.15 -5.24
C ARG A 237 -21.66 -23.84 -6.59
N ALA A 238 -21.31 -23.05 -7.60
CA ALA A 238 -21.29 -23.49 -8.99
C ALA A 238 -20.25 -22.70 -9.81
N PRO A 239 -19.77 -23.27 -10.94
CA PRO A 239 -19.01 -22.51 -11.92
C PRO A 239 -19.78 -21.27 -12.36
N SER A 240 -19.06 -20.18 -12.57
CA SER A 240 -19.62 -18.93 -13.07
C SER A 240 -18.89 -18.50 -14.33
N THR A 241 -19.58 -17.78 -15.19
CA THR A 241 -18.93 -16.87 -16.12
C THR A 241 -18.53 -15.64 -15.30
N GLY A 242 -17.24 -15.34 -15.22
CA GLY A 242 -16.75 -14.12 -14.58
C GLY A 242 -16.99 -12.92 -15.49
N HIS A 243 -17.36 -11.79 -14.91
CA HIS A 243 -17.24 -10.50 -15.56
C HIS A 243 -15.91 -9.89 -15.14
N VAL A 244 -15.04 -9.58 -16.10
CA VAL A 244 -13.82 -8.81 -15.83
C VAL A 244 -14.14 -7.36 -16.08
N THR A 245 -13.83 -6.53 -15.10
CA THR A 245 -13.79 -5.09 -15.26
C THR A 245 -12.49 -4.70 -15.94
N ASP A 246 -12.55 -3.80 -16.91
CA ASP A 246 -11.36 -3.21 -17.50
C ASP A 246 -10.45 -2.61 -16.41
N ALA A 247 -9.14 -2.85 -16.53
CA ALA A 247 -8.17 -2.22 -15.66
C ALA A 247 -8.10 -0.73 -16.03
N ASN A 248 -8.74 0.11 -15.22
CA ASN A 248 -8.65 1.55 -15.37
C ASN A 248 -7.22 1.99 -15.03
N SER A 249 -6.42 2.27 -16.05
CA SER A 249 -5.08 2.85 -15.88
C SER A 249 -5.24 4.36 -15.67
N GLY A 250 -5.67 4.74 -14.45
CA GLY A 250 -5.62 6.14 -14.04
C GLY A 250 -4.18 6.63 -14.05
N GLY A 251 -3.95 7.85 -14.53
CA GLY A 251 -2.65 8.51 -14.39
C GLY A 251 -2.39 8.83 -12.92
N PHE A 252 -1.14 8.73 -12.47
CA PHE A 252 -0.72 9.10 -11.11
C PHE A 252 -0.41 10.59 -10.98
N GLU A 253 -1.14 11.46 -11.68
CA GLU A 253 -0.98 12.91 -11.60
C GLU A 253 -2.02 13.49 -10.64
N LEU A 254 -1.60 13.74 -9.41
CA LEU A 254 -2.47 14.26 -8.36
C LEU A 254 -2.12 15.72 -8.03
N ALA A 255 -3.11 16.48 -7.58
CA ALA A 255 -2.89 17.79 -6.98
C ALA A 255 -2.04 17.64 -5.72
N GLU A 256 -0.99 18.45 -5.59
CA GLU A 256 -0.12 18.46 -4.40
C GLU A 256 -0.92 18.64 -3.10
N LYS A 257 -1.96 19.48 -3.13
CA LYS A 257 -2.87 19.71 -2.00
C LYS A 257 -3.62 18.45 -1.54
N ALA A 258 -3.89 17.51 -2.44
CA ALA A 258 -4.57 16.27 -2.12
C ALA A 258 -3.69 15.27 -1.34
N LEU A 259 -2.36 15.42 -1.41
CA LEU A 259 -1.40 14.59 -0.70
C LEU A 259 -1.00 15.16 0.67
N LYS A 260 -1.46 16.35 1.03
CA LYS A 260 -1.05 17.01 2.27
C LYS A 260 -1.44 16.16 3.49
N GLY A 261 -0.45 15.83 4.31
CA GLY A 261 -0.62 15.02 5.52
C GLY A 261 -0.39 13.52 5.35
N LYS A 262 -0.10 13.02 4.14
CA LYS A 262 0.27 11.62 3.91
C LYS A 262 1.52 11.54 3.03
N ALA A 263 2.49 10.69 3.37
CA ALA A 263 3.71 10.57 2.56
C ALA A 263 3.52 9.54 1.42
N ILE A 264 2.43 9.65 0.64
CA ILE A 264 2.19 8.75 -0.49
C ILE A 264 3.21 9.06 -1.60
N SER A 265 4.12 8.13 -1.84
CA SER A 265 5.14 8.24 -2.90
C SER A 265 4.78 7.49 -4.18
N HIS A 266 3.98 6.43 -4.05
CA HIS A 266 3.82 5.40 -5.07
C HIS A 266 2.38 4.93 -5.18
N GLY A 267 1.99 4.53 -6.39
CA GLY A 267 0.79 3.76 -6.70
C GLY A 267 1.16 2.53 -7.54
N THR A 268 0.17 1.77 -7.98
CA THR A 268 0.35 0.56 -8.78
C THR A 268 -0.07 0.79 -10.22
N SER A 269 0.90 0.86 -11.13
CA SER A 269 0.62 0.76 -12.55
C SER A 269 0.58 -0.70 -13.00
N TYR A 270 0.02 -0.90 -14.18
CA TYR A 270 -0.06 -2.21 -14.82
C TYR A 270 0.82 -2.18 -16.06
N GLY A 271 1.74 -3.15 -16.17
CA GLY A 271 2.68 -3.22 -17.29
C GLY A 271 1.99 -3.05 -18.65
N HIS A 272 2.48 -2.08 -19.42
CA HIS A 272 2.00 -1.85 -20.77
C HIS A 272 2.34 -3.06 -21.65
N CYS A 273 1.35 -3.54 -22.40
CA CYS A 273 1.66 -4.38 -23.55
C CYS A 273 2.23 -3.48 -24.62
N LEU A 274 3.55 -3.50 -24.81
CA LEU A 274 4.05 -3.09 -26.10
C LEU A 274 3.51 -4.09 -27.14
N PRO A 275 2.91 -3.61 -28.24
CA PRO A 275 2.57 -4.49 -29.35
C PRO A 275 3.86 -5.14 -29.83
N LEU A 276 3.83 -6.46 -29.97
CA LEU A 276 4.93 -7.29 -30.47
C LEU A 276 5.54 -6.67 -31.74
N LEU A 277 6.64 -5.93 -31.60
CA LEU A 277 7.59 -5.75 -32.69
C LEU A 277 8.21 -7.13 -32.90
N LYS A 278 7.69 -7.86 -33.89
CA LYS A 278 8.03 -9.26 -34.21
C LYS A 278 9.49 -9.49 -34.65
N ASN A 279 10.33 -8.46 -34.67
CA ASN A 279 11.70 -8.57 -35.14
C ASN A 279 12.61 -7.73 -34.24
N THR A 280 13.23 -8.36 -33.26
CA THR A 280 14.62 -8.10 -32.87
C THR A 280 15.03 -9.17 -31.87
N ASP A 281 16.11 -9.89 -32.19
CA ASP A 281 16.72 -10.96 -31.38
C ASP A 281 17.41 -10.44 -30.11
N LEU A 282 16.91 -9.35 -29.53
CA LEU A 282 17.42 -8.73 -28.31
C LEU A 282 16.48 -9.02 -27.15
N ASN A 283 16.64 -10.21 -26.54
CA ASN A 283 16.46 -10.53 -25.12
C ASN A 283 15.35 -9.78 -24.32
N TRP A 284 14.19 -9.47 -24.92
CA TRP A 284 13.06 -8.78 -24.30
C TRP A 284 12.29 -9.66 -23.28
N THR A 285 12.80 -10.84 -22.96
CA THR A 285 12.11 -11.88 -22.18
C THR A 285 12.05 -11.65 -20.68
N ARG A 286 12.58 -10.57 -20.11
CA ARG A 286 12.72 -10.57 -18.65
C ARG A 286 11.55 -10.01 -17.84
N TYR A 287 10.89 -8.90 -18.18
CA TYR A 287 9.91 -8.33 -17.24
C TYR A 287 8.66 -7.61 -17.79
N GLY A 288 8.59 -7.22 -19.07
CA GLY A 288 7.55 -6.28 -19.55
C GLY A 288 6.32 -6.82 -20.32
N ALA A 289 6.26 -8.10 -20.69
CA ALA A 289 5.22 -8.57 -21.63
C ALA A 289 3.91 -9.00 -20.93
N ARG A 290 2.75 -8.63 -21.52
CA ARG A 290 1.46 -9.27 -21.25
C ARG A 290 1.64 -10.77 -21.46
N GLU A 291 1.41 -11.54 -20.40
CA GLU A 291 1.44 -12.99 -20.49
C GLU A 291 0.06 -13.45 -20.91
N ALA A 292 -0.05 -14.04 -22.11
CA ALA A 292 -1.29 -14.66 -22.54
C ALA A 292 -1.58 -15.85 -21.62
N ILE A 293 -2.80 -15.90 -21.08
CA ILE A 293 -3.23 -16.97 -20.19
C ILE A 293 -4.47 -17.67 -20.76
N PRO A 294 -4.71 -18.94 -20.40
CA PRO A 294 -5.99 -19.56 -20.70
C PRO A 294 -7.11 -18.81 -19.99
N THR A 295 -8.33 -18.90 -20.53
CA THR A 295 -9.54 -18.35 -19.90
C THR A 295 -9.65 -18.82 -18.44
N PRO A 296 -9.65 -17.91 -17.46
CA PRO A 296 -9.80 -18.27 -16.06
C PRO A 296 -11.14 -18.95 -15.78
N LYS A 297 -11.14 -19.86 -14.83
CA LYS A 297 -12.35 -20.51 -14.33
C LYS A 297 -12.84 -19.75 -13.11
N PHE A 298 -14.06 -19.26 -13.15
CA PHE A 298 -14.69 -18.58 -12.03
C PHE A 298 -15.65 -19.53 -11.31
N SER A 299 -15.80 -19.35 -10.00
CA SER A 299 -16.78 -20.07 -9.19
C SER A 299 -17.48 -19.08 -8.30
N LYS A 300 -18.79 -19.25 -8.12
CA LYS A 300 -19.56 -18.51 -7.12
C LYS A 300 -19.28 -19.11 -5.74
N THR A 301 -19.04 -18.24 -4.79
CA THR A 301 -18.83 -18.56 -3.39
C THR A 301 -19.82 -17.79 -2.54
N ASP A 302 -20.31 -18.42 -1.46
CA ASP A 302 -21.06 -17.72 -0.42
C ASP A 302 -20.20 -17.67 0.82
N TYR A 303 -20.02 -16.48 1.37
CA TYR A 303 -19.34 -16.33 2.64
C TYR A 303 -20.16 -16.93 3.77
N LEU A 304 -19.48 -17.48 4.77
CA LEU A 304 -20.16 -17.99 5.96
C LEU A 304 -20.76 -16.81 6.73
N PRO A 305 -22.08 -16.80 6.98
CA PRO A 305 -22.75 -15.67 7.63
C PRO A 305 -22.30 -15.46 9.08
N GLU A 306 -21.75 -16.50 9.73
CA GLU A 306 -21.29 -16.42 11.12
C GLU A 306 -20.05 -15.53 11.30
N ASP A 307 -19.25 -15.34 10.25
CA ASP A 307 -17.98 -14.61 10.33
C ASP A 307 -18.19 -13.09 10.34
N ASN A 308 -19.37 -12.60 9.92
CA ASN A 308 -19.70 -11.17 9.82
C ASN A 308 -18.66 -10.31 9.06
N GLY A 309 -17.87 -10.92 8.17
CA GLY A 309 -16.76 -10.25 7.51
C GLY A 309 -15.64 -11.22 7.14
N PRO A 310 -14.45 -10.70 6.77
CA PRO A 310 -13.25 -11.51 6.65
C PRO A 310 -12.82 -12.03 8.02
N ILE A 311 -12.20 -13.21 8.05
CA ILE A 311 -11.62 -13.77 9.28
C ILE A 311 -10.26 -13.15 9.61
N VAL A 312 -9.58 -12.60 8.60
CA VAL A 312 -8.36 -11.81 8.76
C VAL A 312 -8.14 -10.93 7.52
N THR A 313 -7.66 -9.71 7.73
CA THR A 313 -7.22 -8.81 6.67
C THR A 313 -5.72 -8.52 6.83
N PHE A 314 -4.95 -8.69 5.76
CA PHE A 314 -3.58 -8.19 5.68
C PHE A 314 -3.56 -6.89 4.88
N LYS A 315 -3.00 -5.83 5.47
CA LYS A 315 -2.93 -4.50 4.90
C LYS A 315 -1.47 -4.06 4.78
N PHE A 316 -0.96 -3.97 3.56
CA PHE A 316 0.38 -3.49 3.30
C PHE A 316 0.35 -2.06 2.76
N PHE A 317 1.06 -1.16 3.43
CA PHE A 317 1.36 0.17 2.94
C PHE A 317 2.71 0.16 2.24
N TYR A 318 2.72 0.38 0.93
CA TYR A 318 3.98 0.42 0.18
C TYR A 318 4.41 1.87 -0.08
N ARG A 319 5.67 2.18 0.25
CA ARG A 319 6.23 3.53 0.26
C ARG A 319 7.69 3.51 -0.14
N SER A 320 8.18 4.58 -0.75
CA SER A 320 9.62 4.75 -0.97
C SER A 320 10.33 4.87 0.38
N ARG A 321 11.63 4.56 0.40
CA ARG A 321 12.45 4.69 1.60
C ARG A 321 12.34 6.07 2.26
N ASP A 322 12.32 7.13 1.45
CA ASP A 322 12.22 8.50 1.93
C ASP A 322 10.82 8.86 2.45
N ALA A 323 9.77 8.22 1.93
CA ALA A 323 8.43 8.32 2.49
C ALA A 323 8.34 7.62 3.85
N LEU A 324 8.89 6.40 3.98
CA LEU A 324 8.93 5.66 5.24
C LEU A 324 9.70 6.43 6.34
N LYS A 325 10.81 7.09 5.99
CA LYS A 325 11.53 7.99 6.92
C LYS A 325 10.72 9.22 7.32
N ARG A 326 9.92 9.78 6.41
CA ARG A 326 9.07 10.93 6.68
C ARG A 326 7.92 10.56 7.64
N GLU A 327 7.32 9.39 7.44
CA GLU A 327 6.30 8.79 8.32
C GLU A 327 6.88 8.18 9.61
N LEU A 328 8.20 8.29 9.85
CA LEU A 328 8.89 7.79 11.05
C LEU A 328 8.82 6.26 11.26
N ILE A 329 8.25 5.51 10.31
CA ILE A 329 8.30 4.04 10.25
C ILE A 329 9.74 3.52 10.25
N ILE A 330 10.61 4.18 9.46
CA ILE A 330 12.05 3.95 9.53
C ILE A 330 12.68 5.14 10.25
N PRO A 331 13.56 4.91 11.26
CA PRO A 331 14.29 5.98 11.92
C PRO A 331 14.98 6.89 10.90
N ARG A 332 14.74 8.19 11.01
CA ARG A 332 15.49 9.16 10.23
C ARG A 332 16.94 9.05 10.64
N SER A 333 17.84 8.93 9.66
CA SER A 333 19.26 9.18 9.93
C SER A 333 19.34 10.52 10.64
N PRO A 334 20.03 10.64 11.78
CA PRO A 334 20.20 11.93 12.43
C PRO A 334 20.77 12.84 11.35
N SER A 335 19.93 13.77 10.88
CA SER A 335 20.36 14.72 9.87
C SER A 335 21.62 15.33 10.48
N ARG A 336 22.75 15.24 9.78
CA ARG A 336 23.89 16.07 10.15
C ARG A 336 23.36 17.49 9.98
N SER A 337 22.84 18.07 11.05
CA SER A 337 22.70 19.50 11.16
C SER A 337 24.06 20.02 10.73
N PRO A 338 24.17 20.79 9.63
CA PRO A 338 25.46 21.27 9.18
C PRO A 338 26.10 21.91 10.40
N THR A 339 27.17 21.27 10.89
CA THR A 339 27.89 21.83 12.01
C THR A 339 28.45 23.14 11.47
N ILE A 340 28.52 24.20 12.27
CA ILE A 340 29.12 25.48 11.84
C ILE A 340 30.50 25.25 11.19
N GLU A 341 31.18 24.19 11.58
CA GLU A 341 32.46 23.68 11.08
C GLU A 341 32.42 23.15 9.63
N ASP A 342 31.29 22.61 9.16
CA ASP A 342 31.12 22.06 7.81
C ASP A 342 30.78 23.14 6.76
N LEU A 343 30.42 24.34 7.21
CA LEU A 343 30.12 25.47 6.35
C LEU A 343 31.41 26.15 5.88
N THR A 344 31.46 26.49 4.59
CA THR A 344 32.57 27.29 4.07
C THR A 344 32.63 28.63 4.82
N PRO A 345 33.82 29.25 4.94
CA PRO A 345 33.95 30.55 5.60
C PRO A 345 32.99 31.60 5.01
N ALA A 346 32.75 31.55 3.70
CA ALA A 346 31.83 32.45 3.00
C ALA A 346 30.35 32.23 3.38
N GLU A 347 29.92 30.99 3.56
CA GLU A 347 28.56 30.67 3.98
C GLU A 347 28.32 31.02 5.44
N ARG A 348 29.31 30.79 6.32
CA ARG A 348 29.28 31.27 7.71
C ARG A 348 29.12 32.78 7.79
N ASP A 349 29.91 33.50 7.01
CA ASP A 349 29.85 34.96 6.95
C ASP A 349 28.50 35.47 6.44
N ARG A 350 27.95 34.81 5.42
CA ARG A 350 26.62 35.14 4.88
C ARG A 350 25.54 34.93 5.94
N LEU A 351 25.54 33.77 6.62
CA LEU A 351 24.56 33.44 7.65
C LEU A 351 24.65 34.38 8.85
N ALA A 352 25.88 34.75 9.25
CA ALA A 352 26.12 35.71 10.32
C ALA A 352 25.57 37.10 9.97
N ARG A 353 25.76 37.57 8.72
CA ARG A 353 25.20 38.85 8.24
C ARG A 353 23.68 38.82 8.20
N GLU A 354 23.08 37.73 7.73
CA GLU A 354 21.63 37.57 7.67
C GLU A 354 21.01 37.59 9.07
N ARG A 355 21.61 36.85 10.03
CA ARG A 355 21.17 36.89 11.44
C ARG A 355 21.34 38.24 12.10
N LEU A 356 22.41 38.96 11.79
CA LEU A 356 22.64 40.32 12.29
C LEU A 356 21.57 41.28 11.77
N ASN A 357 21.17 41.14 10.50
CA ASN A 357 20.10 41.94 9.91
C ASN A 357 18.74 41.61 10.52
N GLU A 358 18.41 40.33 10.71
CA GLU A 358 17.18 39.92 11.42
C GLU A 358 17.08 40.53 12.83
N LEU A 359 18.19 40.55 13.57
CA LEU A 359 18.24 41.14 14.92
C LEU A 359 18.06 42.66 14.87
N ARG A 360 18.65 43.34 13.88
CA ARG A 360 18.45 44.78 13.67
C ARG A 360 16.99 45.10 13.32
N GLU A 361 16.40 44.34 12.41
CA GLU A 361 14.99 44.53 12.02
C GLU A 361 14.02 44.26 13.16
N LYS A 362 14.27 43.23 13.99
CA LYS A 362 13.48 42.97 15.19
C LYS A 362 13.58 44.10 16.21
N ARG A 363 14.79 44.66 16.41
CA ARG A 363 15.02 45.77 17.33
C ARG A 363 14.33 47.06 16.86
N ILE A 364 14.39 47.36 15.57
CA ILE A 364 13.69 48.50 14.97
C ILE A 364 12.17 48.33 15.13
N LYS A 365 11.63 47.11 14.95
CA LYS A 365 10.21 46.83 15.16
C LYS A 365 9.78 46.93 16.63
N SER A 366 10.61 46.53 17.59
CA SER A 366 10.30 46.68 19.02
C SER A 366 10.35 48.15 19.46
N ASP A 367 11.32 48.91 18.97
CA ASP A 367 11.50 50.32 19.34
C ASP A 367 10.40 51.21 18.74
N ASN A 368 9.86 50.85 17.56
CA ASN A 368 8.71 51.54 16.97
C ASN A 368 7.34 51.17 17.60
N SER A 369 7.29 50.14 18.46
CA SER A 369 6.09 49.77 19.24
C SER A 369 6.06 50.39 20.64
N GLY A 370 7.15 51.06 21.04
CA GLY A 370 7.32 51.66 22.35
C GLY A 370 6.94 53.14 22.41
N SER A 371 5.68 53.50 22.13
CA SER A 371 5.14 54.82 22.50
C SER A 371 3.61 54.86 22.40
N LEU A 372 2.90 54.10 23.24
CA LEU A 372 1.56 54.51 23.66
C LEU A 372 1.39 54.28 25.17
N ILE A 373 1.49 55.40 25.87
CA ILE A 373 0.76 55.74 27.10
C ILE A 373 1.27 55.05 28.38
N LYS A 374 2.25 55.72 29.02
CA LYS A 374 2.32 55.78 30.49
C LYS A 374 1.00 56.40 30.99
N ARG A 375 0.09 55.59 31.52
CA ARG A 375 -0.84 56.08 32.54
C ARG A 375 -0.09 56.02 33.87
N GLU A 376 0.11 57.18 34.44
CA GLU A 376 0.48 57.36 35.84
C GLU A 376 -0.66 56.76 36.67
N PHE A 377 -0.44 55.58 37.25
CA PHE A 377 -1.35 55.00 38.24
C PHE A 377 -0.61 54.99 39.57
N ASN A 378 -0.84 56.06 40.32
CA ASN A 378 -0.41 56.22 41.70
C ASN A 378 -1.46 55.49 42.54
N GLU A 379 -1.27 54.21 42.84
CA GLU A 379 -2.13 53.46 43.75
C GLU A 379 -1.28 52.86 44.86
N VAL A 380 -1.42 53.49 46.03
CA VAL A 380 -0.91 53.02 47.31
C VAL A 380 -1.67 51.74 47.65
N PHE A 381 -0.98 50.60 47.65
CA PHE A 381 -1.52 49.33 48.13
C PHE A 381 -1.63 49.37 49.65
N ASP A 382 -2.87 49.47 50.16
CA ASP A 382 -3.21 49.15 51.54
C ASP A 382 -3.41 47.62 51.66
N LEU A 383 -2.63 46.98 52.51
CA LEU A 383 -2.52 45.53 52.67
C LEU A 383 -3.51 44.94 53.71
N THR A 384 -4.68 45.56 53.92
CA THR A 384 -5.56 45.17 55.04
C THR A 384 -7.01 44.83 54.68
N ILE A 385 -7.32 44.45 53.43
CA ILE A 385 -8.67 44.01 53.07
C ILE A 385 -8.65 42.69 52.29
N ASP A 386 -8.96 41.61 53.02
CA ASP A 386 -9.34 40.29 52.48
C ASP A 386 -10.74 40.38 51.85
N THR A 387 -10.81 40.68 50.55
CA THR A 387 -11.97 40.28 49.74
C THR A 387 -11.54 39.97 48.30
N PRO A 388 -11.86 38.78 47.77
CA PRO A 388 -11.47 38.40 46.42
C PRO A 388 -12.32 39.15 45.38
N THR A 389 -11.67 39.93 44.52
CA THR A 389 -12.32 40.49 43.32
C THR A 389 -12.59 39.39 42.29
N PRO A 390 -13.78 39.34 41.68
CA PRO A 390 -14.13 38.28 40.73
C PRO A 390 -13.37 38.44 39.42
N HIS A 391 -12.78 37.34 38.94
CA HIS A 391 -12.16 37.27 37.64
C HIS A 391 -13.18 37.51 36.51
N PRO A 392 -12.80 38.19 35.41
CA PRO A 392 -13.69 38.42 34.28
C PRO A 392 -14.09 37.08 33.62
N THR A 393 -15.40 36.81 33.58
CA THR A 393 -15.97 35.60 32.96
C THR A 393 -15.77 35.58 31.45
N LYS A 394 -15.44 34.38 30.95
CA LYS A 394 -15.13 34.12 29.54
C LYS A 394 -16.44 34.08 28.74
N LYS A 395 -16.67 35.08 27.88
CA LYS A 395 -17.85 35.14 27.00
C LYS A 395 -17.61 34.41 25.70
N SER A 396 -18.59 33.63 25.25
CA SER A 396 -18.57 32.99 23.92
C SER A 396 -19.75 33.49 23.07
N ARG A 397 -19.54 33.57 21.76
CA ARG A 397 -20.50 34.12 20.79
C ARG A 397 -21.02 33.00 19.90
N LEU A 398 -22.33 32.80 19.89
CA LEU A 398 -23.01 31.85 19.00
C LEU A 398 -23.19 32.42 17.58
N GLU A 399 -23.47 31.54 16.61
CA GLU A 399 -23.64 31.90 15.18
C GLU A 399 -24.77 32.93 14.93
N ASP A 400 -25.79 32.98 15.80
CA ASP A 400 -26.87 33.98 15.76
C ASP A 400 -26.50 35.33 16.40
N GLY A 401 -25.24 35.53 16.80
CA GLY A 401 -24.72 36.79 17.31
C GLY A 401 -25.10 37.13 18.77
N LYS A 402 -25.78 36.23 19.47
CA LYS A 402 -26.13 36.38 20.89
C LYS A 402 -24.97 35.86 21.76
N GLU A 403 -24.49 36.69 22.70
CA GLU A 403 -23.47 36.31 23.68
C GLU A 403 -24.11 35.59 24.87
N ILE A 404 -23.47 34.52 25.32
CA ILE A 404 -23.87 33.76 26.52
C ILE A 404 -22.64 33.51 27.39
N ASP A 405 -22.82 33.65 28.71
CA ASP A 405 -21.79 33.31 29.70
C ASP A 405 -21.71 31.78 29.83
N VAL A 406 -20.51 31.23 29.60
CA VAL A 406 -20.25 29.79 29.73
C VAL A 406 -19.70 29.53 31.13
N VAL A 407 -20.48 28.85 31.96
CA VAL A 407 -20.05 28.36 33.28
C VAL A 407 -19.53 26.94 33.10
N ASP A 408 -18.24 26.74 33.39
CA ASP A 408 -17.62 25.41 33.41
C ASP A 408 -17.97 24.71 34.72
N LEU A 409 -18.46 23.48 34.65
CA LEU A 409 -18.92 22.69 35.80
C LEU A 409 -18.05 21.43 36.01
N THR A 410 -16.77 21.47 35.63
CA THR A 410 -15.89 20.28 35.68
C THR A 410 -14.92 20.21 36.86
N ASP A 411 -15.07 21.06 37.87
CA ASP A 411 -14.34 20.93 39.14
C ASP A 411 -15.25 20.30 40.23
N ASP A 412 -15.17 18.96 40.36
CA ASP A 412 -15.58 18.18 41.54
C ASP A 412 -14.45 17.19 41.91
#